data_AF-A0A526S3I4-F1
#
_entry.id   AF-A0A526S3I4-F1
#
_cell.length_a   1.000
_cell.length_b   1.000
_cell.length_c   1.000
_cell.angle_alpha   90.00
_cell.angle_beta   90.00
_cell.angle_gamma   90.00
#
_symmetry.space_group_name_H-M   'P 1'
#
loop_
_entity.id
_entity.type
_entity.pdbx_description
1 polymer ?
#
loop_
_entity_poly.entity_id
_entity_poly.type
_entity_poly.pdbx_seq_one_letter_code
_entity_poly.pdbx_strand_id
1 'polypeptide(L)'
;MSRLVMILHPMQRPLSHALAKIVAVAALYYLTGQLGLLLAVPPGYATIIWPASGIAVGALLAYGRSLWPGIFVGSLVLNAAIGGGYSAETGWALDKLAVAAAIAGGSTAQALVARWLVGRVVGIPINLRGMRDIIALFLAAAPFSCIVAPSVGVTSLYVAGVVPPAGVAHNWLTWWSGDVLGIVIFLPIVLIAPGAKRQLSWRGTPLGALPIAAILTLLLPLGLTFYGWKASNQFIYDRNSAIFASMAIENEQALMHRLASYDQALLGGVGFFEGSNSVSAEEWRSYVDVLDLKRSMPGVNGIGYIENVPAEKISDFLLRAQMAQPQFTIHPDVPGEPRFIITYIEPLAPNRPALGLNIAFESNRLEGATLSRDTGKPAITKRIVLVQDQTKSNGFILLHPMYRKNVPLGSVDERRAALTGWIYAPFVAQKFMSGLTTSEDRSLTLQVYDGDGENADALIYQSGEPNQSASAPAFSIRKQVDVMQQRWTLSWHSTPAFEQSVASREPLLVLASGIVFT
;
A
#
# COMPACT_ATOMS: atom_id res chain seq x y z
N MET A 1 -85.51 -20.76 17.53
CA MET A 1 -84.78 -19.70 18.27
C MET A 1 -83.69 -20.41 19.08
N SER A 2 -82.46 -20.46 18.58
CA SER A 2 -81.34 -19.51 18.83
C SER A 2 -80.62 -19.81 20.15
N ARG A 3 -79.46 -20.50 20.11
CA ARG A 3 -78.06 -20.01 20.06
C ARG A 3 -77.42 -20.00 21.48
N LEU A 4 -76.38 -20.80 21.80
CA LEU A 4 -74.96 -20.72 21.41
C LEU A 4 -74.13 -19.80 22.34
N VAL A 5 -73.36 -20.38 23.28
CA VAL A 5 -72.18 -19.75 23.90
C VAL A 5 -71.14 -20.80 24.33
N MET A 6 -70.03 -20.84 23.60
CA MET A 6 -68.69 -21.37 23.95
C MET A 6 -67.86 -21.09 22.68
N ILE A 7 -66.65 -20.53 22.65
CA ILE A 7 -65.47 -20.40 23.52
C ILE A 7 -64.70 -19.22 22.91
N LEU A 8 -63.90 -18.46 23.68
CA LEU A 8 -62.62 -17.90 23.22
C LEU A 8 -61.84 -17.32 24.42
N HIS A 9 -60.72 -17.94 24.76
CA HIS A 9 -59.65 -17.39 25.60
C HIS A 9 -58.37 -17.37 24.74
N PRO A 10 -57.69 -16.23 24.54
CA PRO A 10 -56.35 -16.21 23.97
C PRO A 10 -55.29 -16.09 25.08
N MET A 11 -54.36 -17.06 25.13
CA MET A 11 -53.13 -16.99 25.92
C MET A 11 -52.14 -15.99 25.28
N GLN A 12 -51.92 -14.84 25.93
CA GLN A 12 -50.83 -13.92 25.56
C GLN A 12 -49.54 -14.34 26.29
N ARG A 13 -48.47 -14.65 25.54
CA ARG A 13 -47.10 -14.74 26.11
C ARG A 13 -46.60 -13.33 26.42
N PRO A 14 -45.93 -13.07 27.55
CA PRO A 14 -45.56 -11.72 27.96
C PRO A 14 -44.52 -11.10 27.02
N LEU A 15 -44.79 -9.87 26.57
CA LEU A 15 -43.98 -9.05 25.66
C LEU A 15 -42.49 -8.98 26.08
N SER A 16 -42.22 -9.02 27.40
CA SER A 16 -40.87 -8.99 27.99
C SER A 16 -39.97 -10.13 27.54
N HIS A 17 -40.50 -11.33 27.33
CA HIS A 17 -39.72 -12.48 26.90
C HIS A 17 -39.34 -12.42 25.42
N ALA A 18 -40.18 -11.81 24.58
CA ALA A 18 -39.88 -11.61 23.16
C ALA A 18 -38.77 -10.56 22.99
N LEU A 19 -38.86 -9.46 23.74
CA LEU A 19 -37.85 -8.40 23.74
C LEU A 19 -36.48 -8.92 24.21
N ALA A 20 -36.44 -9.70 25.30
CA ALA A 20 -35.20 -10.28 25.80
C ALA A 20 -34.48 -11.15 24.75
N LYS A 21 -35.23 -11.92 23.96
CA LYS A 21 -34.65 -12.72 22.86
C LYS A 21 -34.12 -11.87 21.72
N ILE A 22 -34.80 -10.78 21.37
CA ILE A 22 -34.35 -9.82 20.35
C ILE A 22 -33.03 -9.18 20.79
N VAL A 23 -32.95 -8.72 22.04
CA VAL A 23 -31.73 -8.15 22.62
C VAL A 23 -30.60 -9.19 22.65
N ALA A 24 -30.89 -10.43 23.04
CA ALA A 24 -29.90 -11.51 23.03
C ALA A 24 -29.36 -11.79 21.62
N VAL A 25 -30.22 -11.82 20.58
CA VAL A 25 -29.77 -11.99 19.19
C VAL A 25 -28.93 -10.80 18.73
N ALA A 26 -29.30 -9.57 19.10
CA ALA A 26 -28.50 -8.39 18.78
C ALA A 26 -27.11 -8.45 19.42
N ALA A 27 -27.05 -8.76 20.71
CA ALA A 27 -25.79 -8.91 21.44
C ALA A 27 -24.93 -10.04 20.87
N LEU A 28 -25.51 -11.21 20.59
CA LEU A 28 -24.79 -12.33 20.00
C LEU A 28 -24.28 -12.00 18.60
N TYR A 29 -25.09 -11.36 17.75
CA TYR A 29 -24.67 -10.94 16.41
C TYR A 29 -23.47 -9.98 16.51
N TYR A 30 -23.58 -8.97 17.37
CA TYR A 30 -22.50 -8.00 17.60
C TYR A 30 -21.22 -8.67 18.11
N LEU A 31 -21.31 -9.46 19.18
CA LEU A 31 -20.14 -10.11 19.80
C LEU A 31 -19.47 -11.12 18.86
N THR A 32 -20.26 -11.91 18.12
CA THR A 32 -19.72 -12.91 17.21
C THR A 32 -19.22 -12.31 15.89
N GLY A 33 -19.75 -11.14 15.50
CA GLY A 33 -19.17 -10.32 14.43
C GLY A 33 -17.85 -9.69 14.85
N GLN A 34 -17.73 -9.15 16.07
CA GLN A 34 -16.46 -8.69 16.63
C GLN A 34 -15.43 -9.82 16.69
N LEU A 35 -15.85 -11.02 17.13
CA LEU A 35 -14.99 -12.20 17.10
C LEU A 35 -14.53 -12.49 15.66
N GLY A 36 -15.42 -12.45 14.68
CA GLY A 36 -15.06 -12.61 13.27
C GLY A 36 -13.94 -11.66 12.84
N LEU A 37 -14.06 -10.36 13.16
CA LEU A 37 -13.04 -9.35 12.83
C LEU A 37 -11.68 -9.64 13.48
N LEU A 38 -11.67 -10.15 14.71
CA LEU A 38 -10.45 -10.59 15.39
C LEU A 38 -9.80 -11.80 14.72
N LEU A 39 -10.45 -12.47 13.77
CA LEU A 39 -9.93 -13.64 13.05
C LEU A 39 -9.41 -13.30 11.64
N ALA A 40 -9.41 -12.03 11.21
CA ALA A 40 -8.82 -11.60 9.95
C ALA A 40 -7.29 -11.82 9.93
N VAL A 41 -6.72 -12.17 8.76
CA VAL A 41 -5.28 -12.50 8.58
C VAL A 41 -4.66 -11.68 7.44
N PRO A 42 -3.45 -11.11 7.61
CA PRO A 42 -2.76 -10.36 6.54
C PRO A 42 -2.42 -11.20 5.29
N PRO A 43 -2.30 -10.63 4.08
CA PRO A 43 -2.54 -9.24 3.68
C PRO A 43 -3.98 -9.12 3.10
N GLY A 44 -4.98 -9.21 3.97
CA GLY A 44 -6.37 -9.01 3.58
C GLY A 44 -7.22 -8.98 4.84
N TYR A 45 -7.79 -7.82 5.18
CA TYR A 45 -8.57 -7.63 6.41
C TYR A 45 -9.90 -8.40 6.44
N ALA A 46 -10.10 -9.35 5.52
CA ALA A 46 -11.31 -10.11 5.40
C ALA A 46 -11.25 -11.40 6.24
N THR A 47 -12.32 -11.63 6.99
CA THR A 47 -12.45 -12.76 7.89
C THR A 47 -12.85 -13.99 7.07
N ILE A 48 -12.08 -15.08 7.14
CA ILE A 48 -12.43 -16.32 6.41
C ILE A 48 -13.74 -16.94 6.94
N ILE A 49 -14.12 -16.63 8.19
CA ILE A 49 -15.33 -17.15 8.83
C ILE A 49 -16.08 -15.96 9.45
N TRP A 50 -17.39 -15.84 9.16
CA TRP A 50 -18.27 -14.83 9.76
C TRP A 50 -19.32 -15.47 10.69
N PRO A 51 -18.99 -15.69 11.99
CA PRO A 51 -19.86 -16.42 12.92
C PRO A 51 -21.27 -15.84 13.06
N ALA A 52 -21.41 -14.51 12.97
CA ALA A 52 -22.67 -13.81 13.16
C ALA A 52 -23.77 -14.27 12.18
N SER A 53 -23.41 -14.63 10.95
CA SER A 53 -24.36 -15.15 9.95
C SER A 53 -24.94 -16.51 10.34
N GLY A 54 -24.13 -17.42 10.87
CA GLY A 54 -24.61 -18.71 11.37
C GLY A 54 -25.47 -18.58 12.62
N ILE A 55 -25.11 -17.67 13.53
CA ILE A 55 -25.94 -17.34 14.69
C ILE A 55 -27.28 -16.74 14.27
N ALA A 56 -27.29 -15.81 13.32
CA ALA A 56 -28.50 -15.16 12.81
C ALA A 56 -29.47 -16.19 12.20
N VAL A 57 -28.98 -17.00 11.26
CA VAL A 57 -29.78 -18.04 10.60
C VAL A 57 -30.26 -19.09 11.61
N GLY A 58 -29.37 -19.56 12.49
CA GLY A 58 -29.71 -20.49 13.54
C GLY A 58 -30.77 -19.96 14.49
N ALA A 59 -30.67 -18.69 14.91
CA ALA A 59 -31.65 -18.06 15.78
C ALA A 59 -33.03 -17.96 15.12
N LEU A 60 -33.08 -17.56 13.85
CA LEU A 60 -34.36 -17.50 13.12
C LEU A 60 -34.95 -18.88 12.91
N LEU A 61 -34.15 -19.90 12.59
CA LEU A 61 -34.63 -21.28 12.45
C LEU A 61 -35.15 -21.82 13.78
N ALA A 62 -34.36 -21.71 14.85
CA ALA A 62 -34.64 -22.27 16.17
C ALA A 62 -35.70 -21.53 17.00
N TYR A 63 -35.90 -20.23 16.79
CA TYR A 63 -36.78 -19.42 17.64
C TYR A 63 -37.82 -18.60 16.87
N GLY A 64 -37.75 -18.59 15.53
CA GLY A 64 -38.74 -18.00 14.66
C GLY A 64 -38.35 -16.65 14.07
N ARG A 65 -39.09 -16.26 13.02
CA ARG A 65 -38.84 -15.05 12.22
C ARG A 65 -38.95 -13.73 13.00
N SER A 66 -39.63 -13.70 14.14
CA SER A 66 -39.85 -12.48 14.93
C SER A 66 -38.57 -11.91 15.55
N LEU A 67 -37.46 -12.65 15.54
CA LEU A 67 -36.18 -12.19 16.07
C LEU A 67 -35.34 -11.39 15.07
N TRP A 68 -35.83 -11.18 13.84
CA TRP A 68 -35.12 -10.40 12.82
C TRP A 68 -34.68 -8.99 13.28
N PRO A 69 -35.41 -8.24 14.15
CA PRO A 69 -34.94 -6.93 14.59
C PRO A 69 -33.62 -7.00 15.36
N GLY A 70 -33.36 -8.13 16.03
CA GLY A 70 -32.11 -8.34 16.75
C GLY A 70 -30.92 -8.40 15.79
N ILE A 71 -31.08 -9.08 14.65
CA ILE A 71 -30.05 -9.18 13.60
C ILE A 71 -29.77 -7.79 13.03
N PHE A 72 -30.82 -7.04 12.70
CA PHE A 72 -30.70 -5.70 12.15
C PHE A 72 -29.96 -4.76 13.12
N VAL A 73 -30.39 -4.72 14.38
CA VAL A 73 -29.77 -3.86 15.40
C VAL A 73 -28.32 -4.26 15.67
N GLY A 74 -28.05 -5.56 15.86
CA GLY A 74 -26.69 -6.05 16.11
C GLY A 74 -25.75 -5.73 14.94
N SER A 75 -26.21 -5.96 13.70
CA SER A 75 -25.44 -5.65 12.48
C SER A 75 -25.26 -4.15 12.28
N LEU A 76 -26.29 -3.33 12.55
CA LEU A 76 -26.22 -1.88 12.40
C LEU A 76 -25.20 -1.30 13.37
N VAL A 77 -25.26 -1.68 14.65
CA VAL A 77 -24.32 -1.20 15.67
C VAL A 77 -22.90 -1.61 15.33
N LEU A 78 -22.70 -2.86 14.90
CA LEU A 78 -21.38 -3.35 14.49
C LEU A 78 -20.81 -2.56 13.30
N ASN A 79 -21.58 -2.42 12.22
CA ASN A 79 -21.09 -1.75 11.01
C ASN A 79 -20.99 -0.23 11.17
N ALA A 80 -21.84 0.39 12.00
CA ALA A 80 -21.69 1.80 12.35
C ALA A 80 -20.40 2.04 13.14
N ALA A 81 -20.02 1.13 14.04
CA ALA A 81 -18.76 1.21 14.76
C ALA A 81 -17.56 1.04 13.82
N ILE A 82 -17.59 0.05 12.92
CA ILE A 82 -16.49 -0.23 11.97
C ILE A 82 -16.34 0.90 10.94
N GLY A 83 -17.43 1.38 10.36
CA GLY A 83 -17.41 2.42 9.32
C GLY A 83 -17.07 3.81 9.84
N GLY A 84 -17.00 3.99 11.17
CA GLY A 84 -16.83 5.31 11.79
C GLY A 84 -18.06 6.19 11.64
N GLY A 85 -19.26 5.62 11.86
CA GLY A 85 -20.54 6.35 11.81
C GLY A 85 -20.66 7.45 12.86
N TYR A 86 -19.80 7.44 13.89
CA TYR A 86 -19.60 8.54 14.83
C TYR A 86 -18.09 8.77 15.05
N SER A 87 -17.69 10.04 15.08
CA SER A 87 -16.35 10.48 15.52
C SER A 87 -16.49 11.63 16.53
N ALA A 88 -15.58 11.72 17.49
CA ALA A 88 -15.55 12.81 18.46
C ALA A 88 -15.31 14.18 17.80
N GLU A 89 -14.64 14.21 16.65
CA GLU A 89 -14.28 15.45 15.93
C GLU A 89 -15.41 15.93 15.01
N THR A 90 -16.09 15.01 14.32
CA THR A 90 -17.05 15.34 13.25
C THR A 90 -18.49 14.97 13.59
N GLY A 91 -18.74 14.34 14.74
CA GLY A 91 -20.07 13.86 15.14
C GLY A 91 -20.56 12.68 14.29
N TRP A 92 -21.88 12.64 14.04
CA TRP A 92 -22.53 11.55 13.29
C TRP A 92 -22.39 11.74 11.77
N ALA A 93 -21.89 10.71 11.10
CA ALA A 93 -21.73 10.68 9.65
C ALA A 93 -22.88 9.92 8.98
N LEU A 94 -23.86 10.66 8.46
CA LEU A 94 -25.11 10.10 7.94
C LEU A 94 -24.91 9.17 6.74
N ASP A 95 -23.95 9.46 5.88
CA ASP A 95 -23.53 8.64 4.74
C ASP A 95 -23.02 7.26 5.22
N LYS A 96 -22.15 7.24 6.23
CA LYS A 96 -21.61 6.01 6.82
C LYS A 96 -22.67 5.21 7.58
N LEU A 97 -23.57 5.89 8.29
CA LEU A 97 -24.71 5.24 8.93
C LEU A 97 -25.68 4.64 7.90
N ALA A 98 -25.88 5.28 6.76
CA ALA A 98 -26.71 4.75 5.69
C ALA A 98 -26.10 3.47 5.09
N VAL A 99 -24.78 3.44 4.87
CA VAL A 99 -24.06 2.21 4.46
C VAL A 99 -24.20 1.12 5.52
N ALA A 100 -24.00 1.44 6.81
CA ALA A 100 -24.17 0.48 7.89
C ALA A 100 -25.60 -0.08 7.97
N ALA A 101 -26.61 0.75 7.74
CA ALA A 101 -28.02 0.34 7.69
C ALA A 101 -28.33 -0.54 6.47
N ALA A 102 -27.73 -0.25 5.31
CA ALA A 102 -27.86 -1.10 4.13
C ALA A 102 -27.26 -2.49 4.37
N ILE A 103 -26.05 -2.56 4.94
CA ILE A 103 -25.39 -3.83 5.32
C ILE A 103 -26.24 -4.61 6.35
N ALA A 104 -26.79 -3.92 7.35
CA ALA A 104 -27.68 -4.53 8.33
C ALA A 104 -28.97 -5.07 7.70
N GLY A 105 -29.54 -4.34 6.74
CA GLY A 105 -30.67 -4.78 5.94
C GLY A 105 -30.35 -6.04 5.14
N GLY A 106 -29.20 -6.07 4.45
CA GLY A 106 -28.71 -7.22 3.69
C GLY A 106 -28.51 -8.46 4.56
N SER A 107 -27.84 -8.31 5.70
CA SER A 107 -27.60 -9.40 6.67
C SER A 107 -28.90 -9.96 7.26
N THR A 108 -29.87 -9.07 7.53
CA THR A 108 -31.20 -9.47 8.01
C THR A 108 -31.98 -10.20 6.92
N ALA A 109 -31.96 -9.69 5.69
CA ALA A 109 -32.63 -10.29 4.55
C ALA A 109 -32.06 -11.69 4.24
N GLN A 110 -30.74 -11.85 4.28
CA GLN A 110 -30.07 -13.15 4.16
C GLN A 110 -30.61 -14.17 5.17
N ALA A 111 -30.69 -13.80 6.45
CA ALA A 111 -31.20 -14.72 7.48
C ALA A 111 -32.67 -15.09 7.25
N LEU A 112 -33.49 -14.13 6.81
CA LEU A 112 -34.90 -14.37 6.48
C LEU A 112 -35.06 -15.27 5.25
N VAL A 113 -34.26 -15.05 4.20
CA VAL A 113 -34.21 -15.87 2.99
C VAL A 113 -33.75 -17.29 3.33
N ALA A 114 -32.71 -17.45 4.15
CA ALA A 114 -32.26 -18.75 4.63
C ALA A 114 -33.40 -19.51 5.32
N ARG A 115 -34.10 -18.86 6.27
CA ARG A 115 -35.26 -19.47 6.95
C ARG A 115 -36.37 -19.83 5.97
N TRP A 116 -36.66 -18.97 5.00
CA TRP A 116 -37.70 -19.23 3.99
C TRP A 116 -37.33 -20.41 3.10
N LEU A 117 -36.12 -20.45 2.56
CA LEU A 117 -35.61 -21.55 1.73
C LEU A 117 -35.62 -22.87 2.50
N VAL A 118 -35.06 -22.91 3.71
CA VAL A 118 -35.05 -24.12 4.56
C VAL A 118 -36.46 -24.60 4.87
N GLY A 119 -37.38 -23.68 5.18
CA GLY A 119 -38.79 -24.00 5.41
C GLY A 119 -39.50 -24.58 4.18
N ARG A 120 -39.05 -24.23 2.96
CA ARG A 120 -39.59 -24.77 1.71
C ARG A 120 -39.00 -26.13 1.34
N VAL A 121 -37.70 -26.33 1.55
CA VAL A 121 -37.00 -27.54 1.08
C VAL A 121 -36.94 -28.66 2.11
N VAL A 122 -36.78 -28.33 3.39
CA VAL A 122 -36.61 -29.32 4.48
C VAL A 122 -37.80 -29.28 5.45
N GLY A 123 -38.42 -28.11 5.61
CA GLY A 123 -39.50 -27.89 6.57
C GLY A 123 -39.01 -27.40 7.93
N ILE A 124 -39.91 -26.76 8.68
CA ILE A 124 -39.65 -26.27 10.04
C ILE A 124 -40.85 -26.69 10.92
N PRO A 125 -40.64 -27.49 12.00
CA PRO A 125 -39.36 -27.93 12.55
C PRO A 125 -38.59 -28.88 11.62
N ILE A 126 -37.26 -28.84 11.71
CA ILE A 126 -36.34 -29.55 10.81
C ILE A 126 -36.33 -31.04 11.19
N ASN A 127 -36.70 -31.92 10.26
CA ASN A 127 -36.65 -33.37 10.45
C ASN A 127 -35.79 -34.02 9.38
N LEU A 128 -34.59 -34.44 9.77
CA LEU A 128 -33.59 -35.04 8.89
C LEU A 128 -33.79 -36.56 8.82
N ARG A 129 -34.12 -37.09 7.64
CA ARG A 129 -34.34 -38.53 7.41
C ARG A 129 -33.08 -39.24 6.89
N GLY A 130 -32.14 -38.48 6.33
CA GLY A 130 -30.86 -38.96 5.82
C GLY A 130 -29.99 -37.85 5.24
N MET A 131 -28.90 -38.25 4.56
CA MET A 131 -27.90 -37.33 4.01
C MET A 131 -28.47 -36.28 3.04
N ARG A 132 -29.48 -36.64 2.25
CA ARG A 132 -30.14 -35.71 1.32
C ARG A 132 -30.76 -34.51 2.02
N ASP A 133 -31.40 -34.71 3.17
CA ASP A 133 -32.01 -33.62 3.94
C ASP A 133 -30.94 -32.73 4.59
N ILE A 134 -29.78 -33.28 4.97
CA ILE A 134 -28.62 -32.51 5.47
C ILE A 134 -28.06 -31.62 4.34
N ILE A 135 -27.82 -32.20 3.17
CA ILE A 135 -27.31 -31.45 2.00
C ILE A 135 -28.30 -30.35 1.62
N ALA A 136 -29.61 -30.66 1.57
CA ALA A 136 -30.64 -29.68 1.28
C ALA A 136 -30.70 -28.55 2.32
N LEU A 137 -30.56 -28.88 3.62
CA LEU A 137 -30.49 -27.89 4.69
C LEU A 137 -29.32 -26.93 4.48
N PHE A 138 -28.10 -27.44 4.28
CA PHE A 138 -26.92 -26.58 4.16
C PHE A 138 -26.88 -25.80 2.85
N LEU A 139 -27.30 -26.39 1.71
CA LEU A 139 -27.39 -25.65 0.44
C LEU A 139 -28.39 -24.48 0.54
N ALA A 140 -29.56 -24.73 1.13
CA ALA A 140 -30.58 -23.70 1.31
C ALA A 140 -30.18 -22.64 2.35
N ALA A 141 -29.57 -23.07 3.45
CA ALA A 141 -29.20 -22.18 4.55
C ALA A 141 -27.95 -21.35 4.25
N ALA A 142 -26.99 -21.87 3.49
CA ALA A 142 -25.69 -21.22 3.25
C ALA A 142 -25.55 -20.67 1.81
N PRO A 143 -25.01 -21.37 0.80
CA PRO A 143 -24.58 -20.76 -0.46
C PRO A 143 -25.67 -19.96 -1.19
N PHE A 144 -26.93 -20.41 -1.16
CA PHE A 144 -28.02 -19.70 -1.82
C PHE A 144 -28.54 -18.49 -1.04
N SER A 145 -28.65 -18.59 0.29
CA SER A 145 -29.06 -17.45 1.10
C SER A 145 -27.95 -16.39 1.18
N CYS A 146 -26.69 -16.83 1.18
CA CYS A 146 -25.49 -16.00 1.31
C CYS A 146 -25.22 -15.11 0.11
N ILE A 147 -25.98 -15.24 -0.98
CA ILE A 147 -25.91 -14.29 -2.10
C ILE A 147 -26.44 -12.92 -1.67
N VAL A 148 -27.36 -12.87 -0.71
CA VAL A 148 -28.12 -11.65 -0.38
C VAL A 148 -27.26 -10.60 0.33
N ALA A 149 -26.60 -10.92 1.44
CA ALA A 149 -25.84 -9.94 2.20
C ALA A 149 -24.67 -9.30 1.42
N PRO A 150 -23.77 -10.05 0.75
CA PRO A 150 -22.68 -9.45 -0.01
C PRO A 150 -23.18 -8.66 -1.23
N SER A 151 -24.30 -9.05 -1.84
CA SER A 151 -24.89 -8.28 -2.94
C SER A 151 -25.38 -6.91 -2.47
N VAL A 152 -26.02 -6.83 -1.30
CA VAL A 152 -26.46 -5.55 -0.74
C VAL A 152 -25.27 -4.75 -0.18
N GLY A 153 -24.41 -5.41 0.59
CA GLY A 153 -23.28 -4.79 1.29
C GLY A 153 -22.24 -4.23 0.33
N VAL A 154 -21.71 -5.04 -0.60
CA VAL A 154 -20.68 -4.58 -1.55
C VAL A 154 -21.23 -3.54 -2.51
N THR A 155 -22.49 -3.66 -2.94
CA THR A 155 -23.12 -2.62 -3.76
C THR A 155 -23.24 -1.30 -2.99
N SER A 156 -23.62 -1.33 -1.72
CA SER A 156 -23.68 -0.11 -0.89
C SER A 156 -22.31 0.53 -0.70
N LEU A 157 -21.25 -0.27 -0.51
CA LEU A 157 -19.88 0.21 -0.39
C LEU A 157 -19.33 0.76 -1.71
N TYR A 158 -19.67 0.14 -2.83
CA TYR A 158 -19.31 0.61 -4.17
C TYR A 158 -19.96 1.97 -4.48
N VAL A 159 -21.27 2.10 -4.22
CA VAL A 159 -22.00 3.37 -4.42
C VAL A 159 -21.48 4.47 -3.50
N ALA A 160 -21.04 4.13 -2.30
CA ALA A 160 -20.42 5.08 -1.36
C ALA A 160 -18.96 5.44 -1.71
N GLY A 161 -18.39 4.90 -2.79
CA GLY A 161 -17.01 5.16 -3.21
C GLY A 161 -15.95 4.50 -2.32
N VAL A 162 -16.35 3.58 -1.44
CA VAL A 162 -15.44 2.87 -0.51
C VAL A 162 -14.71 1.74 -1.22
N VAL A 163 -15.40 1.00 -2.09
CA VAL A 163 -14.83 -0.11 -2.87
C VAL A 163 -14.68 0.31 -4.33
N PRO A 164 -13.48 0.28 -4.92
CA PRO A 164 -13.29 0.60 -6.33
C PRO A 164 -13.86 -0.49 -7.25
N PRO A 165 -14.19 -0.20 -8.52
CA PRO A 165 -14.79 -1.16 -9.46
C PRO A 165 -14.01 -2.49 -9.56
N ALA A 166 -12.67 -2.43 -9.61
CA ALA A 166 -11.81 -3.61 -9.69
C ALA A 166 -11.89 -4.51 -8.44
N GLY A 167 -12.27 -3.94 -7.28
CA GLY A 167 -12.37 -4.67 -6.02
C GLY A 167 -13.72 -5.34 -5.78
N VAL A 168 -14.76 -5.03 -6.56
CA VAL A 168 -16.14 -5.48 -6.29
C VAL A 168 -16.26 -7.01 -6.26
N ALA A 169 -15.73 -7.69 -7.28
CA ALA A 169 -15.83 -9.16 -7.38
C ALA A 169 -15.09 -9.87 -6.24
N HIS A 170 -13.89 -9.40 -5.89
CA HIS A 170 -13.09 -9.97 -4.82
C HIS A 170 -13.75 -9.77 -3.44
N ASN A 171 -14.25 -8.56 -3.15
CA ASN A 171 -14.96 -8.27 -1.90
C ASN A 171 -16.24 -9.10 -1.78
N TRP A 172 -17.01 -9.22 -2.88
CA TRP A 172 -18.24 -10.02 -2.91
C TRP A 172 -17.94 -11.50 -2.62
N LEU A 173 -16.95 -12.08 -3.30
CA LEU A 173 -16.59 -13.49 -3.12
C LEU A 173 -16.12 -13.77 -1.71
N THR A 174 -15.29 -12.89 -1.16
CA THR A 174 -14.73 -13.06 0.18
C THR A 174 -15.81 -12.97 1.25
N TRP A 175 -16.74 -12.02 1.13
CA TRP A 175 -17.86 -11.89 2.04
C TRP A 175 -18.82 -13.09 1.93
N TRP A 176 -19.18 -13.50 0.71
CA TRP A 176 -19.98 -14.70 0.46
C TRP A 176 -19.36 -15.94 1.11
N SER A 177 -18.05 -16.16 0.94
CA SER A 177 -17.33 -17.27 1.55
C SER A 177 -17.36 -17.21 3.08
N GLY A 178 -17.14 -16.03 3.66
CA GLY A 178 -17.20 -15.82 5.11
C GLY A 178 -18.56 -16.18 5.71
N ASP A 179 -19.65 -15.76 5.06
CA ASP A 179 -21.02 -16.06 5.49
C ASP A 179 -21.38 -17.54 5.34
N VAL A 180 -21.00 -18.17 4.22
CA VAL A 180 -21.22 -19.60 3.99
C VAL A 180 -20.54 -20.42 5.07
N LEU A 181 -19.26 -20.17 5.33
CA LEU A 181 -18.49 -20.87 6.35
C LEU A 181 -19.04 -20.59 7.76
N GLY A 182 -19.43 -19.35 8.03
CA GLY A 182 -20.11 -18.95 9.27
C GLY A 182 -21.38 -19.75 9.52
N ILE A 183 -22.22 -19.92 8.51
CA ILE A 183 -23.46 -20.72 8.63
C ILE A 183 -23.15 -22.21 8.77
N VAL A 184 -22.26 -22.77 7.94
CA VAL A 184 -21.92 -24.20 8.00
C VAL A 184 -21.41 -24.61 9.39
N ILE A 185 -20.59 -23.75 10.02
CA ILE A 185 -20.00 -24.02 11.32
C ILE A 185 -20.99 -23.75 12.46
N PHE A 186 -21.62 -22.58 12.50
CA PHE A 186 -22.36 -22.12 13.68
C PHE A 186 -23.84 -22.52 13.67
N LEU A 187 -24.46 -22.77 12.51
CA LEU A 187 -25.86 -23.22 12.44
C LEU A 187 -26.09 -24.53 13.21
N PRO A 188 -25.34 -25.64 13.00
CA PRO A 188 -25.56 -26.88 13.74
C PRO A 188 -25.50 -26.65 15.25
N ILE A 189 -24.54 -25.85 15.73
CA ILE A 189 -24.34 -25.54 17.14
C ILE A 189 -25.57 -24.85 17.74
N VAL A 190 -26.14 -23.88 17.03
CA VAL A 190 -27.35 -23.18 17.48
C VAL A 190 -28.57 -24.10 17.51
N LEU A 191 -28.71 -24.99 16.52
CA LEU A 191 -29.84 -25.92 16.43
C LEU A 191 -29.83 -27.00 17.52
N ILE A 192 -28.66 -27.38 18.03
CA ILE A 192 -28.50 -28.39 19.09
C ILE A 192 -28.29 -27.78 20.48
N ALA A 193 -28.31 -26.45 20.61
CA ALA A 193 -28.14 -25.78 21.89
C ALA A 193 -29.31 -26.06 22.87
N PRO A 194 -29.08 -26.06 24.20
CA PRO A 194 -30.10 -26.36 25.23
C PRO A 194 -31.44 -25.62 25.13
N GLY A 195 -31.43 -24.41 24.55
CA GLY A 195 -32.63 -23.59 24.35
C GLY A 195 -33.46 -23.95 23.11
N ALA A 196 -32.90 -24.68 22.13
CA ALA A 196 -33.51 -24.96 20.82
C ALA A 196 -34.44 -26.20 20.82
N LYS A 197 -35.10 -26.49 21.96
CA LYS A 197 -35.84 -27.74 22.17
C LYS A 197 -36.84 -28.02 21.04
N ARG A 198 -36.72 -29.21 20.42
CA ARG A 198 -37.59 -29.79 19.38
C ARG A 198 -37.53 -29.14 17.98
N GLN A 199 -36.50 -28.36 17.67
CA GLN A 199 -36.33 -27.76 16.33
C GLN A 199 -35.61 -28.66 15.33
N LEU A 200 -34.81 -29.62 15.81
CA LEU A 200 -34.07 -30.57 15.00
C LEU A 200 -34.39 -32.01 15.45
N SER A 201 -34.83 -32.84 14.51
CA SER A 201 -35.04 -34.26 14.73
C SER A 201 -34.31 -35.09 13.69
N TRP A 202 -33.82 -36.27 14.10
CA TRP A 202 -33.25 -37.28 13.22
C TRP A 202 -34.22 -38.45 13.13
N ARG A 203 -34.75 -38.72 11.94
CA ARG A 203 -35.75 -39.79 11.69
C ARG A 203 -36.91 -39.75 12.69
N GLY A 204 -37.42 -38.55 12.99
CA GLY A 204 -38.52 -38.34 13.92
C GLY A 204 -38.14 -38.35 15.42
N THR A 205 -36.91 -38.76 15.77
CA THR A 205 -36.41 -38.63 17.15
C THR A 205 -35.82 -37.23 17.36
N PRO A 206 -36.30 -36.44 18.33
CA PRO A 206 -35.69 -35.14 18.62
C PRO A 206 -34.24 -35.36 19.02
N LEU A 207 -33.31 -34.72 18.33
CA LEU A 207 -31.91 -34.71 18.75
C LEU A 207 -31.87 -33.99 20.10
N GLY A 208 -31.38 -34.68 21.13
CA GLY A 208 -31.21 -34.10 22.46
C GLY A 208 -30.29 -32.88 22.37
N ALA A 209 -30.60 -31.83 23.12
CA ALA A 209 -29.72 -30.68 23.14
C ALA A 209 -28.38 -31.08 23.77
N LEU A 210 -27.28 -30.84 23.07
CA LEU A 210 -25.95 -31.13 23.61
C LEU A 210 -25.72 -30.22 24.82
N PRO A 211 -25.14 -30.76 25.92
CA PRO A 211 -24.74 -29.92 27.03
C PRO A 211 -23.73 -28.89 26.52
N ILE A 212 -23.78 -27.68 27.08
CA ILE A 212 -22.83 -26.60 26.74
C ILE A 212 -21.39 -27.09 26.85
N ALA A 213 -21.10 -27.94 27.83
CA ALA A 213 -19.80 -28.59 27.99
C ALA A 213 -19.34 -29.34 26.72
N ALA A 214 -20.21 -30.12 26.06
CA ALA A 214 -19.84 -30.85 24.84
C ALA A 214 -19.58 -29.92 23.65
N ILE A 215 -20.34 -28.82 23.54
CA ILE A 215 -20.10 -27.78 22.53
C ILE A 215 -18.76 -27.10 22.79
N LEU A 216 -18.43 -26.79 24.05
CA LEU A 216 -17.16 -26.21 24.44
C LEU A 216 -15.98 -27.17 24.20
N THR A 217 -16.15 -28.48 24.43
CA THR A 217 -15.10 -29.48 24.14
C THR A 217 -14.73 -29.52 22.65
N LEU A 218 -15.66 -29.23 21.74
CA LEU A 218 -15.38 -29.14 20.30
C LEU A 218 -14.84 -27.77 19.89
N LEU A 219 -15.40 -26.70 20.44
CA LEU A 219 -15.06 -25.33 20.03
C LEU A 219 -13.74 -24.83 20.61
N LEU A 220 -13.36 -25.26 21.81
CA LEU A 220 -12.12 -24.81 22.44
C LEU A 220 -10.88 -25.26 21.66
N PRO A 221 -10.70 -26.54 21.29
CA PRO A 221 -9.55 -26.98 20.50
C PRO A 221 -9.55 -26.38 19.09
N LEU A 222 -10.72 -26.25 18.45
CA LEU A 222 -10.83 -25.60 17.14
C LEU A 222 -10.41 -24.12 17.21
N GLY A 223 -10.86 -23.42 18.24
CA GLY A 223 -10.50 -22.03 18.50
C GLY A 223 -9.01 -21.86 18.80
N LEU A 224 -8.41 -22.75 19.60
CA LEU A 224 -6.97 -22.77 19.87
C LEU A 224 -6.16 -23.07 18.61
N THR A 225 -6.62 -24.01 17.77
CA THR A 225 -6.00 -24.34 16.48
C THR A 225 -5.99 -23.12 15.56
N PHE A 226 -7.14 -22.47 15.41
CA PHE A 226 -7.25 -21.29 14.58
C PHE A 226 -6.41 -20.12 15.13
N TYR A 227 -6.40 -19.93 16.45
CA TYR A 227 -5.55 -18.93 17.10
C TYR A 227 -4.06 -19.22 16.85
N GLY A 228 -3.62 -20.46 16.99
CA GLY A 228 -2.25 -20.88 16.69
C GLY A 228 -1.88 -20.65 15.23
N TRP A 229 -2.78 -21.00 14.29
CA TRP A 229 -2.62 -20.72 12.86
C TRP A 229 -2.49 -19.22 12.59
N LYS A 230 -3.37 -18.40 13.18
CA LYS A 230 -3.33 -16.94 13.06
C LYS A 230 -2.03 -16.36 13.63
N ALA A 231 -1.65 -16.76 14.84
CA ALA A 231 -0.44 -16.30 15.51
C ALA A 231 0.82 -16.68 14.71
N SER A 232 0.85 -17.89 14.13
CA SER A 232 1.92 -18.34 13.24
C SER A 232 2.01 -17.50 11.97
N ASN A 233 0.89 -17.24 11.29
CA ASN A 233 0.87 -16.36 10.11
C ASN A 233 1.34 -14.94 10.44
N GLN A 234 0.84 -14.37 11.54
CA GLN A 234 1.22 -13.03 11.96
C GLN A 234 2.72 -12.94 12.26
N PHE A 235 3.25 -13.90 13.03
CA PHE A 235 4.67 -13.97 13.36
C PHE A 235 5.55 -14.07 12.11
N ILE A 236 5.15 -14.91 11.14
CA ILE A 236 5.88 -15.05 9.88
C ILE A 236 5.81 -13.76 9.06
N TYR A 237 4.64 -13.12 8.99
CA TYR A 237 4.48 -11.85 8.29
C TYR A 237 5.35 -10.76 8.91
N ASP A 238 5.32 -10.59 10.23
CA ASP A 238 6.12 -9.57 10.95
C ASP A 238 7.62 -9.81 10.75
N ARG A 239 8.06 -11.07 10.82
CA ARG A 239 9.45 -11.46 10.54
C ARG A 239 9.86 -11.11 9.11
N ASN A 240 9.04 -11.49 8.13
CA ASN A 240 9.34 -11.28 6.71
C ASN A 240 9.32 -9.79 6.36
N SER A 241 8.41 -9.02 6.95
CA SER A 241 8.36 -7.56 6.86
C SER A 241 9.62 -6.91 7.43
N ALA A 242 10.12 -7.40 8.58
CA ALA A 242 11.37 -6.89 9.16
C ALA A 242 12.60 -7.20 8.29
N ILE A 243 12.66 -8.39 7.68
CA ILE A 243 13.71 -8.74 6.70
C ILE A 243 13.64 -7.80 5.49
N PHE A 244 12.45 -7.59 4.95
CA PHE A 244 12.23 -6.66 3.83
C PHE A 244 12.65 -5.23 4.18
N ALA A 245 12.26 -4.75 5.38
CA ALA A 245 12.65 -3.44 5.88
C ALA A 245 14.17 -3.27 6.03
N SER A 246 14.88 -4.30 6.49
CA SER A 246 16.34 -4.27 6.55
C SER A 246 16.97 -4.10 5.16
N MET A 247 16.43 -4.75 4.13
CA MET A 247 16.94 -4.62 2.76
C MET A 247 16.64 -3.23 2.18
N ALA A 248 15.48 -2.64 2.47
CA ALA A 248 15.16 -1.27 2.07
C ALA A 248 16.12 -0.26 2.71
N ILE A 249 16.41 -0.42 4.02
CA ILE A 249 17.39 0.41 4.73
C ILE A 249 18.79 0.27 4.14
N GLU A 250 19.24 -0.96 3.86
CA GLU A 250 20.54 -1.20 3.24
C GLU A 250 20.64 -0.55 1.85
N ASN A 251 19.58 -0.65 1.05
CA ASN A 251 19.50 -0.02 -0.27
C ASN A 251 19.52 1.51 -0.20
N GLU A 252 18.77 2.11 0.75
CA GLU A 252 18.83 3.55 1.03
C GLU A 252 20.24 4.00 1.45
N GLN A 253 20.88 3.26 2.36
CA GLN A 253 22.23 3.58 2.83
C GLN A 253 23.26 3.49 1.69
N ALA A 254 23.16 2.46 0.83
CA ALA A 254 24.01 2.32 -0.34
C ALA A 254 23.85 3.51 -1.31
N LEU A 255 22.61 3.97 -1.52
CA LEU A 255 22.30 5.15 -2.33
C LEU A 255 22.96 6.41 -1.74
N MET A 256 22.74 6.67 -0.45
CA MET A 256 23.31 7.85 0.21
C MET A 256 24.83 7.82 0.25
N HIS A 257 25.43 6.65 0.49
CA HIS A 257 26.88 6.49 0.48
C HIS A 257 27.49 6.72 -0.91
N ARG A 258 26.83 6.24 -1.98
CA ARG A 258 27.24 6.48 -3.35
C ARG A 258 27.19 7.98 -3.70
N LEU A 259 26.10 8.66 -3.33
CA LEU A 259 25.98 10.12 -3.52
C LEU A 259 27.05 10.89 -2.77
N ALA A 260 27.28 10.57 -1.50
CA ALA A 260 28.32 11.22 -0.70
C ALA A 260 29.71 11.02 -1.31
N SER A 261 30.01 9.81 -1.78
CA SER A 261 31.28 9.51 -2.46
C SER A 261 31.46 10.36 -3.73
N TYR A 262 30.39 10.55 -4.50
CA TYR A 262 30.45 11.35 -5.72
C TYR A 262 30.55 12.84 -5.44
N ASP A 263 29.87 13.33 -4.42
CA ASP A 263 30.03 14.71 -3.93
C ASP A 263 31.48 14.99 -3.52
N GLN A 264 32.13 14.06 -2.80
CA GLN A 264 33.55 14.20 -2.45
C GLN A 264 34.47 14.28 -3.69
N ALA A 265 34.17 13.54 -4.76
CA ALA A 265 34.94 13.65 -6.01
C ALA A 265 34.77 15.02 -6.70
N LEU A 266 33.57 15.61 -6.64
CA LEU A 266 33.33 16.96 -7.14
C LEU A 266 33.99 18.03 -6.26
N LEU A 267 33.96 17.85 -4.94
CA LEU A 267 34.67 18.72 -4.00
C LEU A 267 36.18 18.70 -4.24
N GLY A 268 36.75 17.56 -4.62
CA GLY A 268 38.14 17.47 -5.08
C GLY A 268 38.41 18.34 -6.32
N GLY A 269 37.44 18.39 -7.25
CA GLY A 269 37.50 19.25 -8.43
C GLY A 269 37.41 20.73 -8.06
N VAL A 270 36.58 21.09 -7.08
CA VAL A 270 36.51 22.45 -6.54
C VAL A 270 37.85 22.83 -5.92
N GLY A 271 38.42 21.96 -5.09
CA GLY A 271 39.75 22.17 -4.50
C GLY A 271 40.85 22.33 -5.54
N PHE A 272 40.76 21.63 -6.68
CA PHE A 272 41.71 21.78 -7.78
C PHE A 272 41.63 23.16 -8.45
N PHE A 273 40.41 23.64 -8.72
CA PHE A 273 40.18 24.98 -9.27
C PHE A 273 40.57 26.08 -8.28
N GLU A 274 40.14 25.96 -7.03
CA GLU A 274 40.46 26.93 -5.98
C GLU A 274 41.93 26.88 -5.55
N GLY A 275 42.63 25.76 -5.72
CA GLY A 275 44.06 25.65 -5.46
C GLY A 275 44.92 26.27 -6.57
N SER A 276 44.34 26.52 -7.75
CA SER A 276 45.06 26.95 -8.95
C SER A 276 44.84 28.43 -9.26
N ASN A 277 45.74 29.02 -10.05
CA ASN A 277 45.54 30.36 -10.64
C ASN A 277 44.60 30.30 -11.85
N SER A 278 44.75 29.25 -12.65
CA SER A 278 43.91 28.88 -13.78
C SER A 278 43.99 27.37 -13.96
N VAL A 279 42.93 26.74 -14.47
CA VAL A 279 42.94 25.34 -14.85
C VAL A 279 42.70 25.26 -16.35
N SER A 280 43.63 24.66 -17.07
CA SER A 280 43.50 24.40 -18.51
C SER A 280 42.63 23.17 -18.78
N ALA A 281 42.14 23.03 -20.02
CA ALA A 281 41.36 21.86 -20.42
C ALA A 281 42.16 20.54 -20.31
N GLU A 282 43.48 20.59 -20.53
CA GLU A 282 44.37 19.42 -20.41
C GLU A 282 44.59 19.01 -18.95
N GLU A 283 44.79 19.99 -18.06
CA GLU A 283 44.87 19.77 -16.62
C GLU A 283 43.56 19.20 -16.07
N TRP A 284 42.42 19.73 -16.52
CA TRP A 284 41.11 19.21 -16.12
C TRP A 284 40.89 17.76 -16.60
N ARG A 285 41.25 17.45 -17.85
CA ARG A 285 41.20 16.08 -18.36
C ARG A 285 42.07 15.14 -17.54
N SER A 286 43.29 15.56 -17.22
CA SER A 286 44.22 14.77 -16.41
C SER A 286 43.63 14.46 -15.03
N TYR A 287 42.96 15.43 -14.40
CA TYR A 287 42.24 15.22 -13.15
C TYR A 287 41.11 14.19 -13.30
N VAL A 288 40.25 14.34 -14.31
CA VAL A 288 39.10 13.44 -14.53
C VAL A 288 39.52 12.03 -14.93
N ASP A 289 40.60 11.88 -15.70
CA ASP A 289 41.15 10.57 -16.08
C ASP A 289 41.64 9.78 -14.86
N VAL A 290 42.21 10.45 -13.85
CA VAL A 290 42.64 9.82 -12.58
C VAL A 290 41.46 9.33 -11.75
N LEU A 291 40.30 10.00 -11.83
CA LEU A 291 39.08 9.55 -11.12
C LEU A 291 38.54 8.21 -11.68
N ASP A 292 38.87 7.86 -12.93
CA ASP A 292 38.38 6.67 -13.63
C ASP A 292 36.86 6.53 -13.51
N LEU A 293 36.11 7.49 -14.09
CA LEU A 293 34.65 7.58 -13.96
C LEU A 293 33.93 6.26 -14.27
N LYS A 294 34.45 5.51 -15.26
CA LYS A 294 33.86 4.25 -15.71
C LYS A 294 33.89 3.18 -14.61
N ARG A 295 34.95 3.16 -13.81
CA ARG A 295 35.15 2.17 -12.74
C ARG A 295 34.65 2.67 -11.39
N SER A 296 34.94 3.92 -11.06
CA SER A 296 34.76 4.48 -9.72
C SER A 296 33.45 5.21 -9.54
N MET A 297 32.82 5.65 -10.65
CA MET A 297 31.59 6.44 -10.61
C MET A 297 30.48 5.94 -11.55
N PRO A 298 29.97 4.69 -11.37
CA PRO A 298 28.79 4.21 -12.08
C PRO A 298 27.64 5.21 -12.13
N GLY A 299 27.15 5.47 -13.35
CA GLY A 299 26.04 6.38 -13.62
C GLY A 299 26.44 7.82 -13.92
N VAL A 300 27.70 8.22 -13.68
CA VAL A 300 28.24 9.52 -14.10
C VAL A 300 28.59 9.48 -15.58
N ASN A 301 28.04 10.41 -16.37
CA ASN A 301 28.38 10.54 -17.79
C ASN A 301 29.61 11.42 -18.04
N GLY A 302 29.98 12.27 -17.08
CA GLY A 302 31.18 13.10 -17.14
C GLY A 302 31.32 13.98 -15.90
N ILE A 303 32.41 14.72 -15.81
CA ILE A 303 32.58 15.79 -14.83
C ILE A 303 33.04 17.04 -15.56
N GLY A 304 32.45 18.18 -15.22
CA GLY A 304 32.69 19.43 -15.92
C GLY A 304 32.71 20.65 -15.04
N TYR A 305 32.94 21.78 -15.71
CA TYR A 305 32.89 23.11 -15.14
C TYR A 305 31.85 23.94 -15.90
N ILE A 306 30.93 24.54 -15.15
CA ILE A 306 29.96 25.52 -15.63
C ILE A 306 30.46 26.90 -15.19
N GLU A 307 30.81 27.76 -16.14
CA GLU A 307 31.23 29.13 -15.89
C GLU A 307 30.00 30.04 -15.78
N ASN A 308 29.95 30.86 -14.73
CA ASN A 308 29.02 31.98 -14.65
C ASN A 308 29.59 33.16 -15.45
N VAL A 309 28.95 33.50 -16.57
CA VAL A 309 29.41 34.56 -17.47
C VAL A 309 28.51 35.79 -17.31
N PRO A 310 28.97 36.89 -16.68
CA PRO A 310 28.20 38.12 -16.63
C PRO A 310 27.86 38.64 -18.03
N ALA A 311 26.68 39.25 -18.21
CA ALA A 311 26.19 39.69 -19.51
C ALA A 311 27.17 40.64 -20.22
N GLU A 312 27.83 41.51 -19.45
CA GLU A 312 28.83 42.46 -19.90
C GLU A 312 30.16 41.81 -20.33
N LYS A 313 30.40 40.54 -19.98
CA LYS A 313 31.64 39.80 -20.29
C LYS A 313 31.47 38.74 -21.37
N ILE A 314 30.30 38.63 -21.99
CA ILE A 314 30.01 37.59 -22.99
C ILE A 314 30.97 37.65 -24.18
N SER A 315 31.26 38.84 -24.71
CA SER A 315 32.17 39.01 -25.86
C SER A 315 33.59 38.54 -25.56
N ASP A 316 34.13 38.93 -24.40
CA ASP A 316 35.46 38.52 -23.94
C ASP A 316 35.52 37.01 -23.67
N PHE A 317 34.47 36.45 -23.09
CA PHE A 317 34.33 35.02 -22.87
C PHE A 317 34.35 34.23 -24.19
N LEU A 318 33.53 34.63 -25.16
CA LEU A 318 33.45 33.96 -26.46
C LEU A 318 34.79 34.01 -27.20
N LEU A 319 35.50 35.15 -27.17
CA LEU A 319 36.82 35.27 -27.75
C LEU A 319 37.80 34.27 -27.13
N ARG A 320 37.88 34.19 -25.80
CA ARG A 320 38.74 33.22 -25.10
C ARG A 320 38.35 31.78 -25.40
N ALA A 321 37.05 31.48 -25.37
CA ALA A 321 36.54 30.13 -25.62
C ALA A 321 36.84 29.67 -27.05
N GLN A 322 36.68 30.55 -28.05
CA GLN A 322 36.98 30.24 -29.45
C GLN A 322 38.47 30.16 -29.77
N MET A 323 39.32 30.89 -29.04
CA MET A 323 40.77 30.71 -29.11
C MET A 323 41.21 29.32 -28.63
N ALA A 324 40.56 28.80 -27.57
CA ALA A 324 40.84 27.45 -27.08
C ALA A 324 40.17 26.37 -27.96
N GLN A 325 38.97 26.64 -28.45
CA GLN A 325 38.15 25.70 -29.23
C GLN A 325 37.40 26.45 -30.35
N PRO A 326 37.90 26.44 -31.60
CA PRO A 326 37.36 27.28 -32.68
C PRO A 326 35.86 27.12 -33.00
N GLN A 327 35.26 25.97 -32.67
CA GLN A 327 33.84 25.67 -32.90
C GLN A 327 32.95 25.95 -31.68
N PHE A 328 33.47 26.55 -30.61
CA PHE A 328 32.71 26.83 -29.41
C PHE A 328 31.59 27.84 -29.68
N THR A 329 30.36 27.46 -29.32
CA THR A 329 29.16 28.30 -29.43
C THR A 329 28.31 28.14 -28.18
N ILE A 330 27.69 29.22 -27.73
CA ILE A 330 26.72 29.17 -26.64
C ILE A 330 25.39 28.68 -27.22
N HIS A 331 24.76 27.67 -26.59
CA HIS A 331 23.46 27.18 -27.01
C HIS A 331 22.57 26.73 -25.84
N PRO A 332 21.24 26.97 -25.89
CA PRO A 332 20.62 28.01 -26.70
C PRO A 332 21.09 29.40 -26.22
N ASP A 333 21.15 30.34 -27.16
CA ASP A 333 21.43 31.74 -26.85
C ASP A 333 20.12 32.49 -26.59
N VAL A 334 19.64 32.47 -25.35
CA VAL A 334 18.40 33.13 -24.94
C VAL A 334 18.71 34.50 -24.29
N PRO A 335 18.25 35.62 -24.86
CA PRO A 335 18.44 36.94 -24.28
C PRO A 335 17.78 37.07 -22.90
N GLY A 336 18.48 37.70 -21.94
CA GLY A 336 17.95 37.98 -20.60
C GLY A 336 18.05 36.84 -19.59
N GLU A 337 18.41 35.63 -20.03
CA GLU A 337 18.69 34.52 -19.12
C GLU A 337 20.10 34.61 -18.53
N PRO A 338 20.31 34.11 -17.29
CA PRO A 338 21.65 33.88 -16.76
C PRO A 338 22.49 33.04 -17.74
N ARG A 339 23.79 33.32 -17.83
CA ARG A 339 24.71 32.57 -18.69
C ARG A 339 25.53 31.61 -17.84
N PHE A 340 25.00 30.42 -17.64
CA PHE A 340 25.65 29.32 -16.93
C PHE A 340 26.16 28.33 -17.97
N ILE A 341 27.36 28.57 -18.49
CA ILE A 341 27.87 27.94 -19.70
C ILE A 341 28.80 26.79 -19.35
N ILE A 342 28.53 25.60 -19.87
CA ILE A 342 29.45 24.46 -19.75
C ILE A 342 30.70 24.74 -20.59
N THR A 343 31.84 24.93 -19.93
CA THR A 343 33.13 25.25 -20.59
C THR A 343 34.07 24.06 -20.61
N TYR A 344 34.00 23.20 -19.59
CA TYR A 344 34.70 21.92 -19.57
C TYR A 344 33.72 20.79 -19.30
N ILE A 345 33.93 19.66 -19.98
CA ILE A 345 33.30 18.38 -19.65
C ILE A 345 34.21 17.25 -20.15
N GLU A 346 34.53 16.32 -19.26
CA GLU A 346 35.34 15.15 -19.59
C GLU A 346 34.63 13.86 -19.13
N PRO A 347 34.70 12.77 -19.92
CA PRO A 347 35.36 12.67 -21.23
C PRO A 347 34.59 13.46 -22.32
N LEU A 348 35.32 14.24 -23.12
CA LEU A 348 34.73 15.16 -24.09
C LEU A 348 34.00 14.43 -25.24
N ALA A 349 34.51 13.28 -25.69
CA ALA A 349 33.96 12.59 -26.87
C ALA A 349 32.46 12.26 -26.77
N PRO A 350 31.96 11.58 -25.70
CA PRO A 350 30.52 11.35 -25.54
C PRO A 350 29.73 12.60 -25.15
N ASN A 351 30.38 13.62 -24.58
CA ASN A 351 29.70 14.80 -24.04
C ASN A 351 29.84 16.06 -24.91
N ARG A 352 30.36 15.94 -26.14
CA ARG A 352 30.55 17.08 -27.05
C ARG A 352 29.29 17.94 -27.24
N PRO A 353 28.06 17.40 -27.29
CA PRO A 353 26.84 18.21 -27.39
C PRO A 353 26.55 19.09 -26.17
N ALA A 354 27.18 18.84 -25.01
CA ALA A 354 26.98 19.65 -23.81
C ALA A 354 27.97 20.82 -23.72
N LEU A 355 29.08 20.78 -24.46
CA LEU A 355 30.04 21.86 -24.48
C LEU A 355 29.42 23.12 -25.09
N GLY A 356 29.42 24.22 -24.36
CA GLY A 356 28.74 25.47 -24.75
C GLY A 356 27.27 25.54 -24.36
N LEU A 357 26.71 24.49 -23.74
CA LEU A 357 25.33 24.49 -23.27
C LEU A 357 25.13 25.53 -22.16
N ASN A 358 24.21 26.47 -22.36
CA ASN A 358 23.76 27.39 -21.32
C ASN A 358 22.71 26.70 -20.45
N ILE A 359 23.07 26.10 -19.32
CA ILE A 359 22.13 25.27 -18.54
C ILE A 359 20.89 26.03 -18.01
N ALA A 360 20.91 27.36 -18.02
CA ALA A 360 19.82 28.20 -17.53
C ALA A 360 18.52 28.11 -18.36
N PHE A 361 18.57 27.60 -19.61
CA PHE A 361 17.39 27.51 -20.48
C PHE A 361 16.30 26.55 -19.98
N GLU A 362 16.67 25.62 -19.09
CA GLU A 362 15.78 24.58 -18.57
C GLU A 362 15.55 24.85 -17.08
N SER A 363 14.28 24.86 -16.67
CA SER A 363 13.87 25.35 -15.34
C SER A 363 14.48 24.55 -14.19
N ASN A 364 14.56 23.22 -14.30
CA ASN A 364 15.06 22.37 -13.22
C ASN A 364 16.57 22.50 -13.06
N ARG A 365 17.31 22.70 -14.15
CA ARG A 365 18.75 23.05 -14.12
C ARG A 365 18.98 24.41 -13.50
N LEU A 366 18.21 25.42 -13.91
CA LEU A 366 18.31 26.77 -13.36
C LEU A 366 17.99 26.79 -11.85
N GLU A 367 16.94 26.10 -11.43
CA GLU A 367 16.55 25.97 -10.02
C GLU A 367 17.67 25.32 -9.20
N GLY A 368 18.24 24.18 -9.66
CA GLY A 368 19.35 23.51 -8.98
C GLY A 368 20.60 24.39 -8.87
N ALA A 369 20.98 25.07 -9.95
CA ALA A 369 22.14 25.95 -9.97
C ALA A 369 21.97 27.17 -9.05
N THR A 370 20.80 27.81 -9.09
CA THR A 370 20.51 28.97 -8.24
C THR A 370 20.40 28.60 -6.76
N LEU A 371 19.80 27.45 -6.44
CA LEU A 371 19.77 26.91 -5.08
C LEU A 371 21.19 26.67 -4.56
N SER A 372 22.01 25.96 -5.33
CA SER A 372 23.42 25.70 -5.00
C SER A 372 24.19 27.01 -4.73
N ARG A 373 24.06 28.00 -5.62
CA ARG A 373 24.68 29.33 -5.48
C ARG A 373 24.20 30.06 -4.23
N ASP A 374 22.90 30.07 -3.97
CA ASP A 374 22.33 30.90 -2.90
C ASP A 374 22.58 30.30 -1.52
N THR A 375 22.71 28.98 -1.41
CA THR A 375 22.99 28.29 -0.13
C THR A 375 24.47 28.04 0.13
N GLY A 376 25.32 28.06 -0.90
CA GLY A 376 26.74 27.71 -0.78
C GLY A 376 27.00 26.23 -0.57
N LYS A 377 26.01 25.37 -0.84
CA LYS A 377 26.07 23.92 -0.65
C LYS A 377 25.90 23.19 -1.97
N PRO A 378 26.37 21.94 -2.08
CA PRO A 378 26.08 21.09 -3.24
C PRO A 378 24.57 20.88 -3.38
N ALA A 379 24.05 20.98 -4.60
CA ALA A 379 22.63 20.75 -4.89
C ALA A 379 22.46 19.82 -6.08
N ILE A 380 21.50 18.90 -5.99
CA ILE A 380 21.02 18.18 -7.19
C ILE A 380 19.85 18.93 -7.83
N THR A 381 19.71 18.77 -9.14
CA THR A 381 18.51 19.22 -9.86
C THR A 381 17.34 18.29 -9.55
N LYS A 382 16.12 18.80 -9.77
CA LYS A 382 14.97 17.95 -10.07
C LYS A 382 15.22 17.07 -11.30
N ARG A 383 14.31 16.13 -11.60
CA ARG A 383 14.40 15.26 -12.79
C ARG A 383 14.59 16.10 -14.06
N ILE A 384 15.59 15.76 -14.86
CA ILE A 384 15.83 16.34 -16.19
C ILE A 384 16.01 15.24 -17.23
N VAL A 385 15.89 15.64 -18.50
CA VAL A 385 16.34 14.84 -19.64
C VAL A 385 17.75 15.28 -20.02
N LEU A 386 18.70 14.35 -20.05
CA LEU A 386 20.08 14.66 -20.38
C LEU A 386 20.24 14.91 -21.89
N VAL A 387 20.86 16.04 -22.27
CA VAL A 387 21.11 16.42 -23.67
C VAL A 387 22.19 15.54 -24.32
N GLN A 388 23.10 15.02 -23.51
CA GLN A 388 24.25 14.20 -23.91
C GLN A 388 23.96 12.71 -23.98
N ASP A 389 22.72 12.28 -23.70
CA ASP A 389 22.32 10.87 -23.79
C ASP A 389 21.47 10.62 -25.04
N GLN A 390 21.90 9.70 -25.91
CA GLN A 390 21.21 9.38 -27.15
C GLN A 390 19.81 8.77 -26.90
N THR A 391 19.59 8.20 -25.72
CA THR A 391 18.32 7.59 -25.29
C THR A 391 17.37 8.58 -24.62
N LYS A 392 17.75 9.85 -24.43
CA LYS A 392 16.95 10.85 -23.68
C LYS A 392 16.47 10.33 -22.32
N SER A 393 17.33 9.59 -21.63
CA SER A 393 16.98 8.98 -20.36
C SER A 393 16.82 10.03 -19.24
N ASN A 394 15.99 9.69 -18.26
CA ASN A 394 15.86 10.48 -17.04
C ASN A 394 17.20 10.56 -16.30
N GLY A 395 17.49 11.74 -15.76
CA GLY A 395 18.70 12.00 -15.02
C GLY A 395 18.57 13.21 -14.12
N PHE A 396 19.68 13.58 -13.51
CA PHE A 396 19.83 14.78 -12.69
C PHE A 396 21.29 15.25 -12.77
N ILE A 397 21.56 16.46 -12.34
CA ILE A 397 22.91 17.00 -12.22
C ILE A 397 23.18 17.31 -10.75
N LEU A 398 24.38 16.97 -10.26
CA LEU A 398 24.92 17.49 -9.00
C LEU A 398 25.80 18.70 -9.30
N LEU A 399 25.55 19.82 -8.63
CA LEU A 399 26.30 21.06 -8.77
C LEU A 399 26.96 21.43 -7.45
N HIS A 400 28.25 21.72 -7.49
CA HIS A 400 29.01 22.26 -6.37
C HIS A 400 29.44 23.71 -6.70
N PRO A 401 29.00 24.71 -5.92
CA PRO A 401 29.24 26.11 -6.27
C PRO A 401 30.69 26.50 -5.98
N MET A 402 31.20 27.46 -6.75
CA MET A 402 32.52 28.07 -6.56
C MET A 402 32.39 29.59 -6.53
N TYR A 403 33.19 30.22 -5.68
CA TYR A 403 33.14 31.66 -5.46
C TYR A 403 34.52 32.29 -5.64
N ARG A 404 34.56 33.60 -5.92
CA ARG A 404 35.80 34.36 -5.93
C ARG A 404 36.46 34.31 -4.55
N LYS A 405 37.79 34.20 -4.54
CA LYS A 405 38.59 34.18 -3.30
C LYS A 405 38.55 35.54 -2.61
N ASN A 406 38.67 35.53 -1.28
CA ASN A 406 38.87 36.72 -0.44
C ASN A 406 37.75 37.77 -0.53
N VAL A 407 36.50 37.35 -0.79
CA VAL A 407 35.31 38.22 -0.70
C VAL A 407 34.33 37.67 0.34
N PRO A 408 33.49 38.52 0.97
CA PRO A 408 32.44 38.06 1.88
C PRO A 408 31.46 37.10 1.20
N LEU A 409 30.97 36.09 1.94
CA LEU A 409 30.01 35.08 1.48
C LEU A 409 28.90 34.82 2.52
N GLY A 410 28.72 35.73 3.49
CA GLY A 410 27.79 35.56 4.61
C GLY A 410 26.32 35.69 4.18
N SER A 411 26.03 36.58 3.23
CA SER A 411 24.67 36.78 2.70
C SER A 411 24.45 36.11 1.35
N VAL A 412 23.17 35.95 0.97
CA VAL A 412 22.79 35.44 -0.36
C VAL A 412 23.28 36.38 -1.47
N ASP A 413 23.17 37.69 -1.28
CA ASP A 413 23.59 38.67 -2.29
C ASP A 413 25.11 38.71 -2.45
N GLU A 414 25.86 38.54 -1.35
CA GLU A 414 27.31 38.35 -1.39
C GLU A 414 27.70 37.11 -2.19
N ARG A 415 27.06 35.96 -1.95
CA ARG A 415 27.31 34.72 -2.71
C ARG A 415 26.96 34.87 -4.19
N ARG A 416 25.85 35.55 -4.52
CA ARG A 416 25.46 35.86 -5.90
C ARG A 416 26.50 36.70 -6.62
N ALA A 417 26.99 37.76 -5.97
CA ALA A 417 28.02 38.63 -6.53
C ALA A 417 29.40 37.95 -6.62
N ALA A 418 29.67 36.97 -5.77
CA ALA A 418 30.94 36.26 -5.71
C ALA A 418 31.01 35.03 -6.64
N LEU A 419 29.89 34.50 -7.13
CA LEU A 419 29.83 33.26 -7.90
C LEU A 419 30.74 33.30 -9.15
N THR A 420 31.61 32.31 -9.28
CA THR A 420 32.43 32.07 -10.48
C THR A 420 31.85 30.96 -11.36
N GLY A 421 31.21 29.96 -10.76
CA GLY A 421 30.65 28.83 -11.50
C GLY A 421 30.38 27.62 -10.63
N TRP A 422 30.33 26.44 -11.25
CA TRP A 422 30.13 25.16 -10.56
C TRP A 422 31.01 24.06 -11.14
N ILE A 423 31.53 23.20 -10.27
CA ILE A 423 31.93 21.85 -10.66
C ILE A 423 30.68 20.98 -10.65
N TYR A 424 30.46 20.20 -11.70
CA TYR A 424 29.22 19.44 -11.84
C TYR A 424 29.44 18.05 -12.45
N ALA A 425 28.47 17.17 -12.21
CA ALA A 425 28.36 15.86 -12.87
C ALA A 425 26.91 15.59 -13.31
N PRO A 426 26.66 15.22 -14.59
CA PRO A 426 25.40 14.66 -15.04
C PRO A 426 25.29 13.15 -14.76
N PHE A 427 24.15 12.74 -14.21
CA PHE A 427 23.86 11.35 -13.84
C PHE A 427 22.73 10.78 -14.70
N VAL A 428 22.96 9.61 -15.30
CA VAL A 428 21.90 8.80 -15.91
C VAL A 428 21.24 7.99 -14.80
N ALA A 429 19.99 8.30 -14.47
CA ALA A 429 19.31 7.73 -13.30
C ALA A 429 19.32 6.19 -13.32
N GLN A 430 19.07 5.57 -14.48
CA GLN A 430 19.07 4.11 -14.62
C GLN A 430 20.41 3.48 -14.22
N LYS A 431 21.51 4.02 -14.71
CA LYS A 431 22.86 3.50 -14.44
C LYS A 431 23.33 3.83 -13.03
N PHE A 432 22.91 4.99 -12.53
CA PHE A 432 23.26 5.47 -11.20
C PHE A 432 22.58 4.65 -10.11
N MET A 433 21.29 4.35 -10.28
CA MET A 433 20.51 3.58 -9.31
C MET A 433 20.71 2.07 -9.45
N SER A 434 21.15 1.58 -10.61
CA SER A 434 21.39 0.15 -10.77
C SER A 434 22.53 -0.36 -9.88
N GLY A 435 22.32 -1.54 -9.29
CA GLY A 435 23.35 -2.26 -8.54
C GLY A 435 23.76 -1.51 -7.28
N LEU A 436 22.81 -0.92 -6.57
CA LEU A 436 23.04 -0.35 -5.24
C LEU A 436 23.32 -1.46 -4.24
N THR A 437 22.56 -2.56 -4.32
CA THR A 437 22.71 -3.74 -3.47
C THR A 437 22.57 -5.02 -4.29
N THR A 438 23.06 -6.15 -3.77
CA THR A 438 22.89 -7.46 -4.43
C THR A 438 21.46 -7.99 -4.40
N SER A 439 20.62 -7.40 -3.54
CA SER A 439 19.20 -7.71 -3.36
C SER A 439 18.29 -7.04 -4.40
N GLU A 440 18.77 -5.99 -5.07
CA GLU A 440 18.03 -5.26 -6.10
C GLU A 440 17.70 -6.18 -7.29
N ASP A 441 16.47 -6.04 -7.81
CA ASP A 441 15.86 -6.85 -8.89
C ASP A 441 15.73 -8.36 -8.61
N ARG A 442 16.31 -8.85 -7.52
CA ARG A 442 16.17 -10.23 -7.05
C ARG A 442 15.13 -10.35 -5.96
N SER A 443 15.23 -9.52 -4.94
CA SER A 443 14.40 -9.59 -3.73
C SER A 443 13.54 -8.37 -3.51
N LEU A 444 13.96 -7.22 -4.02
CA LEU A 444 13.22 -5.96 -3.96
C LEU A 444 13.32 -5.24 -5.30
N THR A 445 12.29 -4.48 -5.64
CA THR A 445 12.36 -3.44 -6.66
C THR A 445 12.39 -2.07 -6.01
N LEU A 446 13.03 -1.10 -6.66
CA LEU A 446 13.12 0.28 -6.22
C LEU A 446 12.48 1.20 -7.26
N GLN A 447 11.65 2.13 -6.79
CA GLN A 447 11.18 3.28 -7.54
C GLN A 447 11.60 4.55 -6.82
N VAL A 448 12.06 5.54 -7.59
CA VAL A 448 12.49 6.85 -7.08
C VAL A 448 11.71 7.93 -7.78
N TYR A 449 11.09 8.80 -7.00
CA TYR A 449 10.30 9.93 -7.48
C TYR A 449 10.84 11.24 -6.94
N ASP A 450 10.69 12.28 -7.74
CA ASP A 450 10.95 13.66 -7.34
C ASP A 450 9.78 14.21 -6.49
N GLY A 451 10.09 14.80 -5.35
CA GLY A 451 9.12 15.37 -4.42
C GLY A 451 8.45 14.35 -3.49
N ASP A 452 7.28 14.74 -2.98
CA ASP A 452 6.60 14.06 -1.88
C ASP A 452 5.76 12.86 -2.31
N GLY A 453 5.53 12.65 -3.60
CA GLY A 453 4.53 11.73 -4.15
C GLY A 453 5.05 10.77 -5.23
N GLU A 454 4.24 9.77 -5.59
CA GLU A 454 4.54 8.77 -6.62
C GLU A 454 3.89 9.16 -7.97
N ASN A 455 4.11 10.40 -8.42
CA ASN A 455 3.57 10.85 -9.69
C ASN A 455 4.43 10.29 -10.85
N ALA A 456 3.78 9.74 -11.88
CA ALA A 456 4.46 9.22 -13.07
C ALA A 456 5.37 10.27 -13.73
N ASP A 457 4.97 11.54 -13.76
CA ASP A 457 5.76 12.63 -14.35
C ASP A 457 7.03 12.97 -13.53
N ALA A 458 7.03 12.58 -12.26
CA ALA A 458 8.12 12.77 -11.30
C ALA A 458 9.02 11.52 -11.18
N LEU A 459 8.75 10.44 -11.92
CA LEU A 459 9.54 9.20 -11.84
C LEU A 459 10.98 9.43 -12.33
N ILE A 460 11.95 9.31 -11.42
CA ILE A 460 13.39 9.41 -11.69
C ILE A 460 13.93 8.05 -12.14
N TYR A 461 13.56 6.99 -11.41
CA TYR A 461 14.07 5.64 -11.63
C TYR A 461 13.03 4.57 -11.29
N GLN A 462 13.09 3.47 -12.01
CA GLN A 462 12.39 2.24 -11.69
C GLN A 462 13.29 1.04 -11.99
N SER A 463 13.38 0.12 -11.03
CA SER A 463 14.06 -1.16 -11.20
C SER A 463 13.11 -2.21 -11.82
N GLY A 464 13.67 -3.13 -12.60
CA GLY A 464 12.90 -4.12 -13.38
C GLY A 464 12.01 -3.53 -14.49
N GLU A 465 11.28 -4.41 -15.20
CA GLU A 465 10.24 -3.96 -16.13
C GLU A 465 8.97 -3.52 -15.38
N PRO A 466 8.17 -2.58 -15.92
CA PRO A 466 6.85 -2.24 -15.39
C PRO A 466 6.04 -3.52 -15.17
N ASN A 467 5.76 -3.81 -13.90
CA ASN A 467 5.27 -5.10 -13.42
C ASN A 467 4.09 -5.61 -14.28
N GLN A 468 4.34 -6.58 -15.16
CA GLN A 468 3.28 -7.31 -15.89
C GLN A 468 2.63 -8.38 -14.99
N SER A 469 3.04 -8.51 -13.73
CA SER A 469 2.43 -9.44 -12.79
C SER A 469 1.13 -8.84 -12.25
N ALA A 470 0.00 -9.51 -12.49
CA ALA A 470 -1.33 -9.11 -12.07
C ALA A 470 -1.57 -9.08 -10.55
N SER A 471 -0.54 -9.33 -9.72
CA SER A 471 -0.66 -9.42 -8.26
C SER A 471 0.09 -8.27 -7.58
N ALA A 472 -0.56 -7.66 -6.59
CA ALA A 472 0.05 -6.63 -5.76
C ALA A 472 1.20 -7.23 -4.92
N PRO A 473 2.30 -6.49 -4.71
CA PRO A 473 3.41 -6.96 -3.89
C PRO A 473 2.95 -7.23 -2.44
N ALA A 474 3.49 -8.29 -1.84
CA ALA A 474 3.16 -8.67 -0.46
C ALA A 474 3.73 -7.69 0.58
N PHE A 475 4.86 -7.04 0.29
CA PHE A 475 5.52 -6.07 1.15
C PHE A 475 5.89 -4.82 0.35
N SER A 476 5.57 -3.66 0.92
CA SER A 476 5.92 -2.36 0.34
C SER A 476 6.37 -1.41 1.44
N ILE A 477 7.43 -0.65 1.17
CA ILE A 477 7.90 0.42 2.06
C ILE A 477 8.06 1.67 1.22
N ARG A 478 7.55 2.79 1.75
CA ARG A 478 7.72 4.11 1.16
C ARG A 478 8.39 5.03 2.17
N LYS A 479 9.38 5.79 1.71
CA LYS A 479 10.10 6.75 2.54
C LYS A 479 10.44 8.01 1.76
N GLN A 480 10.26 9.16 2.39
CA GLN A 480 10.78 10.43 1.90
C GLN A 480 12.18 10.66 2.45
N VAL A 481 13.10 11.07 1.59
CA VAL A 481 14.50 11.34 1.93
C VAL A 481 14.92 12.68 1.33
N ASP A 482 15.68 13.46 2.10
CA ASP A 482 16.30 14.67 1.60
C ASP A 482 17.66 14.30 0.98
N VAL A 483 17.82 14.66 -0.29
CA VAL A 483 18.97 14.30 -1.12
C VAL A 483 19.56 15.57 -1.70
N MET A 484 20.71 16.01 -1.17
CA MET A 484 21.46 17.18 -1.67
C MET A 484 20.55 18.38 -1.98
N GLN A 485 19.78 18.82 -0.98
CA GLN A 485 18.83 19.94 -1.04
C GLN A 485 17.58 19.73 -1.90
N GLN A 486 17.35 18.53 -2.46
CA GLN A 486 16.07 18.10 -3.01
C GLN A 486 15.41 17.09 -2.09
N ARG A 487 14.13 16.80 -2.33
CA ARG A 487 13.40 15.75 -1.63
C ARG A 487 12.96 14.69 -2.61
N TRP A 488 13.26 13.43 -2.31
CA TRP A 488 12.85 12.28 -3.09
C TRP A 488 11.93 11.37 -2.30
N THR A 489 11.04 10.69 -3.01
CA THR A 489 10.26 9.57 -2.48
C THR A 489 10.85 8.27 -3.02
N LEU A 490 11.29 7.40 -2.12
CA LEU A 490 11.76 6.05 -2.40
C LEU A 490 10.66 5.06 -2.07
N SER A 491 10.36 4.17 -3.02
CA SER A 491 9.34 3.14 -2.87
C SER A 491 9.92 1.78 -3.22
N TRP A 492 9.97 0.91 -2.22
CA TRP A 492 10.46 -0.46 -2.36
C TRP A 492 9.30 -1.43 -2.36
N HIS A 493 9.35 -2.41 -3.26
CA HIS A 493 8.34 -3.47 -3.35
C HIS A 493 9.00 -4.85 -3.35
N SER A 494 8.38 -5.83 -2.69
CA SER A 494 8.85 -7.22 -2.74
C SER A 494 8.70 -7.80 -4.15
N THR A 495 9.69 -8.62 -4.54
CA THR A 495 9.57 -9.42 -5.76
C THR A 495 8.85 -10.75 -5.47
N PRO A 496 8.23 -11.39 -6.49
CA PRO A 496 7.72 -12.76 -6.35
C PRO A 496 8.80 -13.75 -5.91
N ALA A 497 10.05 -13.54 -6.31
CA ALA A 497 11.18 -14.38 -5.91
C ALA A 497 11.49 -14.25 -4.40
N PHE A 498 11.42 -13.04 -3.83
CA PHE A 498 11.53 -12.85 -2.39
C PHE A 498 10.38 -13.52 -1.66
N GLU A 499 9.14 -13.28 -2.10
CA GLU A 499 7.95 -13.82 -1.47
C GLU A 499 7.96 -15.36 -1.41
N GLN A 500 8.41 -16.00 -2.49
CA GLN A 500 8.61 -17.45 -2.52
C GLN A 500 9.75 -17.90 -1.59
N SER A 501 10.83 -17.12 -1.48
CA SER A 501 11.98 -17.47 -0.64
C SER A 501 11.67 -17.42 0.86
N VAL A 502 10.71 -16.58 1.26
CA VAL A 502 10.30 -16.40 2.66
C VAL A 502 8.98 -17.10 3.02
N ALA A 503 8.37 -17.79 2.06
CA ALA A 503 7.14 -18.55 2.28
C ALA A 503 7.38 -19.69 3.29
N SER A 504 6.46 -19.85 4.25
CA SER A 504 6.54 -20.89 5.28
C SER A 504 5.32 -21.81 5.24
N ARG A 505 5.56 -23.11 5.47
CA ARG A 505 4.52 -24.14 5.62
C ARG A 505 4.08 -24.32 7.08
N GLU A 506 4.72 -23.65 8.03
CA GLU A 506 4.39 -23.78 9.46
C GLU A 506 2.92 -23.48 9.78
N PRO A 507 2.28 -22.41 9.25
CA PRO A 507 0.87 -22.18 9.52
C PRO A 507 0.01 -23.36 9.02
N LEU A 508 0.29 -23.87 7.82
CA LEU A 508 -0.43 -25.02 7.27
C LEU A 508 -0.27 -26.26 8.15
N LEU A 509 0.93 -26.49 8.70
CA LEU A 509 1.16 -27.60 9.63
C LEU A 509 0.39 -27.42 10.94
N VAL A 510 0.41 -26.21 11.54
CA VAL A 510 -0.36 -25.89 12.76
C VAL A 510 -1.85 -26.14 12.53
N LEU A 511 -2.39 -25.67 11.41
CA LEU A 511 -3.78 -25.86 11.03
C LEU A 511 -4.11 -27.34 10.83
N ALA A 512 -3.31 -28.07 10.04
CA ALA A 512 -3.54 -29.48 9.76
C ALA A 512 -3.44 -30.34 11.04
N SER A 513 -2.43 -30.12 11.89
CA SER A 513 -2.28 -30.84 13.15
C SER A 513 -3.41 -30.55 14.13
N GLY A 514 -3.86 -29.29 14.20
CA GLY A 514 -4.93 -28.91 15.09
C GLY A 514 -6.31 -29.42 14.63
N ILE A 515 -6.55 -29.49 13.32
CA ILE A 515 -7.75 -30.15 12.77
C ILE A 515 -7.75 -31.65 13.06
N VAL A 516 -6.61 -32.35 12.94
CA VAL A 516 -6.54 -33.78 13.26
C VAL A 516 -6.74 -34.04 14.76
N PHE A 517 -6.32 -33.10 15.61
CA PHE A 517 -6.48 -33.19 17.05
C PHE A 517 -7.92 -32.90 17.54
N THR A 518 -8.67 -32.09 16.79
CA THR A 518 -10.05 -31.67 17.11
C THR A 518 -11.07 -32.63 16.53
#